data_AF-A0A833EAX7-F1
#
_entry.id   AF-A0A833EAX7-F1
#
_cell.length_a   1.000
_cell.length_b   1.000
_cell.length_c   1.000
_cell.angle_alpha   90.00
_cell.angle_beta   90.00
_cell.angle_gamma   90.00
#
_symmetry.space_group_name_H-M   'P 1'
#
loop_
_entity.id
_entity.type
_entity.pdbx_description
1 polymer ?
#
loop_
_entity_poly.entity_id
_entity_poly.type
_entity_poly.pdbx_seq_one_letter_code
_entity_poly.pdbx_strand_id
1 'polypeptide(L)'
;AAYASLKGLDLVLQASLVMAAALLGFLRYNWYPARVFPGNAFTYGVGAYYAALVILGNMEKYGLALFTLYFIKALLNLRGYMHRVWKPGVIEDFGMPRPDGTLDSPLEGIYTLTHAVIKLLKRLKGSAREPEVVAVILAIQAAIGLIVLILAAKGLL
;
A
#
# COMPACT_ATOMS: atom_id res chain seq x y z
N ALA A 1 -3.45 -12.79 -9.45
CA ALA A 1 -2.73 -13.56 -10.48
C ALA A 1 -2.12 -14.85 -9.93
N ALA A 2 -1.03 -14.81 -9.17
CA ALA A 2 -0.32 -16.04 -8.75
C ALA A 2 -1.23 -17.05 -8.02
N TYR A 3 -1.98 -16.63 -7.00
CA TYR A 3 -2.90 -17.52 -6.29
C TYR A 3 -4.02 -18.06 -7.21
N ALA A 4 -4.61 -17.21 -8.06
CA ALA A 4 -5.63 -17.63 -9.02
C ALA A 4 -5.10 -18.68 -10.00
N SER A 5 -3.84 -18.55 -10.45
CA SER A 5 -3.17 -19.56 -11.28
C SER A 5 -2.97 -20.88 -10.53
N LEU A 6 -2.59 -20.85 -9.25
CA LEU A 6 -2.45 -22.06 -8.43
C LEU A 6 -3.77 -22.80 -8.20
N LYS A 7 -4.89 -22.07 -8.24
CA LYS A 7 -6.24 -22.60 -8.00
C LYS A 7 -7.05 -22.88 -9.28
N GLY A 8 -6.49 -22.61 -10.47
CA GLY A 8 -7.21 -22.78 -11.74
C GLY A 8 -8.40 -21.82 -11.91
N LEU A 9 -8.33 -20.62 -11.32
CA LEU A 9 -9.39 -19.61 -11.40
C LEU A 9 -9.18 -18.72 -12.62
N ASP A 10 -9.53 -19.22 -13.81
CA ASP A 10 -9.19 -18.58 -15.09
C ASP A 10 -9.73 -17.15 -15.24
N LEU A 11 -11.00 -16.92 -14.90
CA LEU A 11 -11.62 -15.60 -14.97
C LEU A 11 -10.88 -14.60 -14.06
N VAL A 12 -10.63 -15.00 -12.82
CA VAL A 12 -9.94 -14.16 -11.82
C VAL A 12 -8.48 -13.92 -12.22
N LEU A 13 -7.82 -14.93 -12.78
CA LEU A 13 -6.46 -14.81 -13.31
C LEU A 13 -6.41 -13.75 -14.41
N GLN A 14 -7.22 -13.89 -15.46
CA GLN A 14 -7.29 -12.95 -16.58
C GLN A 14 -7.62 -11.54 -16.10
N ALA A 15 -8.67 -11.38 -15.31
CA ALA A 15 -9.10 -10.10 -14.79
C ALA A 15 -8.02 -9.43 -13.90
N SER A 16 -7.28 -10.22 -13.11
CA SER A 16 -6.17 -9.71 -12.29
C SER A 16 -4.96 -9.28 -13.12
N LEU A 17 -4.68 -9.95 -14.24
CA LEU A 17 -3.61 -9.58 -15.16
C LEU A 17 -3.94 -8.28 -15.91
N VAL A 18 -5.19 -8.10 -16.34
CA VAL A 18 -5.65 -6.84 -16.94
C VAL A 18 -5.48 -5.68 -15.96
N MET A 19 -5.92 -5.87 -14.70
CA MET A 19 -5.72 -4.84 -13.68
C MET A 19 -4.24 -4.56 -13.45
N ALA A 20 -3.39 -5.58 -13.35
CA ALA A 20 -1.95 -5.40 -13.17
C ALA A 20 -1.33 -4.60 -14.34
N ALA A 21 -1.69 -4.91 -15.59
CA ALA A 21 -1.20 -4.20 -16.77
C ALA A 21 -1.65 -2.72 -16.77
N ALA A 22 -2.91 -2.45 -16.43
CA ALA A 22 -3.44 -1.09 -16.30
C ALA A 22 -2.72 -0.30 -15.19
N LEU A 23 -2.50 -0.92 -14.03
CA LEU A 23 -1.76 -0.32 -12.92
C LEU A 23 -0.30 -0.03 -13.29
N LEU A 24 0.36 -0.92 -14.04
CA LEU A 24 1.72 -0.68 -14.54
C LEU A 24 1.76 0.50 -15.54
N GLY A 25 0.77 0.59 -16.42
CA GLY A 25 0.61 1.72 -17.33
C GLY A 25 0.43 3.05 -16.59
N PHE A 26 -0.42 3.07 -15.56
CA PHE A 26 -0.58 4.24 -14.68
C PHE A 26 0.70 4.57 -13.91
N LEU A 27 1.34 3.55 -13.32
CA LEU A 27 2.55 3.69 -12.52
C LEU A 27 3.67 4.35 -13.31
N ARG A 28 3.78 4.11 -14.62
CA ARG A 28 4.77 4.78 -15.48
C ARG A 28 4.68 6.31 -15.44
N TYR A 29 3.48 6.87 -15.27
CA TYR A 29 3.25 8.32 -15.19
C TYR A 29 3.15 8.84 -13.75
N ASN A 30 2.79 7.97 -12.81
CA ASN A 30 2.70 8.31 -11.39
C ASN A 30 4.03 8.13 -10.64
N TRP A 31 4.97 7.34 -11.17
CA TRP A 31 6.28 7.14 -10.56
C TRP A 31 7.03 8.47 -10.39
N TYR A 32 7.79 8.60 -9.31
CA TYR A 32 8.49 9.83 -8.97
C TYR A 32 9.45 10.29 -10.09
N PRO A 33 9.41 11.58 -10.51
CA PRO A 33 8.45 12.62 -10.10
C PRO A 33 7.09 12.46 -10.79
N ALA A 34 6.01 12.44 -10.00
CA ALA A 34 4.66 12.14 -10.47
C ALA A 34 4.11 13.19 -11.45
N ARG A 35 3.52 12.73 -12.56
CA ARG A 35 2.87 13.58 -13.57
C ARG A 35 1.35 13.49 -13.55
N VAL A 36 0.83 12.39 -13.00
CA VAL A 36 -0.60 12.10 -12.85
C VAL A 36 -0.83 11.59 -11.44
N PHE A 37 -1.90 12.05 -10.80
CA PHE A 37 -2.33 11.59 -9.49
C PHE A 37 -3.53 10.65 -9.60
N PRO A 38 -3.64 9.63 -8.75
CA PRO A 38 -4.74 8.67 -8.81
C PRO A 38 -6.08 9.31 -8.42
N GLY A 39 -6.08 10.16 -7.39
CA GLY A 39 -7.30 10.70 -6.79
C GLY A 39 -8.23 9.62 -6.24
N ASN A 40 -9.42 10.03 -5.80
CA ASN A 40 -10.38 9.12 -5.16
C ASN A 40 -11.04 8.16 -6.16
N ALA A 41 -11.24 8.59 -7.41
CA ALA A 41 -11.84 7.77 -8.45
C ALA A 41 -11.00 6.51 -8.71
N PHE A 42 -9.67 6.65 -8.80
CA PHE A 42 -8.76 5.54 -9.01
C PHE A 42 -8.68 4.62 -7.79
N THR A 43 -8.48 5.17 -6.60
CA THR A 43 -8.30 4.36 -5.38
C THR A 43 -9.56 3.59 -5.00
N TYR A 44 -10.74 4.20 -5.10
CA TYR A 44 -12.02 3.49 -4.89
C TYR A 44 -12.28 2.45 -5.99
N GLY A 45 -12.01 2.78 -7.25
CA GLY A 45 -12.17 1.85 -8.37
C GLY A 45 -11.29 0.60 -8.24
N VAL A 46 -10.00 0.77 -7.93
CA VAL A 46 -9.06 -0.34 -7.74
C VAL A 46 -9.45 -1.19 -6.53
N GLY A 47 -9.86 -0.56 -5.43
CA GLY A 47 -10.33 -1.27 -4.23
C GLY A 47 -11.59 -2.10 -4.49
N ALA A 48 -12.58 -1.52 -5.16
CA ALA A 48 -13.82 -2.21 -5.52
C ALA A 48 -13.57 -3.37 -6.49
N TYR A 49 -12.72 -3.16 -7.51
CA TYR A 49 -12.34 -4.21 -8.45
C TYR A 49 -11.61 -5.37 -7.75
N TYR A 50 -10.65 -5.05 -6.87
CA TYR A 50 -9.96 -6.06 -6.06
C TYR A 50 -10.93 -6.87 -5.19
N ALA A 51 -11.84 -6.20 -4.49
CA ALA A 51 -12.83 -6.87 -3.64
C ALA A 51 -13.76 -7.79 -4.46
N ALA A 52 -14.20 -7.34 -5.64
CA ALA A 52 -14.99 -8.16 -6.56
C ALA A 52 -14.23 -9.43 -6.98
N LEU A 53 -12.93 -9.32 -7.32
CA LEU A 53 -12.14 -10.50 -7.67
C LEU A 53 -11.97 -11.47 -6.51
N VAL A 54 -11.78 -10.96 -5.28
CA VAL A 54 -11.64 -11.79 -4.08
C VAL A 54 -12.92 -12.58 -3.82
N ILE A 55 -14.09 -11.95 -3.92
CA ILE A 55 -15.40 -12.60 -3.73
C ILE A 55 -15.68 -13.60 -4.85
N LEU A 56 -15.47 -13.21 -6.11
CA LEU A 56 -15.70 -14.10 -7.26
C LEU A 56 -14.80 -15.34 -7.24
N GLY A 57 -13.59 -15.21 -6.70
CA GLY A 57 -12.66 -16.33 -6.56
C GLY A 57 -12.81 -17.14 -5.26
N ASN A 58 -13.73 -16.76 -4.35
CA ASN A 58 -13.85 -17.35 -3.01
C ASN A 58 -12.49 -17.37 -2.27
N MET A 59 -11.77 -16.24 -2.32
CA MET A 59 -10.39 -16.08 -1.84
C MET A 59 -10.30 -15.11 -0.65
N GLU A 60 -11.34 -14.96 0.16
CA GLU A 60 -11.47 -13.92 1.18
C GLU A 60 -10.30 -13.94 2.16
N LYS A 61 -9.91 -15.12 2.64
CA LYS A 61 -8.77 -15.26 3.57
C LYS A 61 -7.48 -14.76 2.94
N TYR A 62 -7.19 -15.18 1.71
CA TYR A 62 -6.01 -14.73 0.95
C TYR A 62 -6.08 -13.22 0.66
N GLY A 63 -7.23 -12.74 0.22
CA GLY A 63 -7.46 -11.35 -0.16
C GLY A 63 -7.33 -10.38 1.01
N LEU A 64 -7.87 -10.75 2.17
CA LEU A 64 -7.73 -9.98 3.41
C LEU A 64 -6.30 -10.02 3.94
N ALA A 65 -5.62 -11.17 3.86
CA ALA A 65 -4.22 -11.27 4.26
C ALA A 65 -3.29 -10.37 3.43
N LEU A 66 -3.56 -10.16 2.14
CA LEU A 66 -2.80 -9.19 1.33
C LEU A 66 -3.03 -7.73 1.75
N PHE A 67 -4.14 -7.43 2.44
CA PHE A 67 -4.50 -6.10 2.93
C PHE A 67 -3.86 -5.74 4.27
N THR A 68 -2.92 -6.54 4.80
CA THR A 68 -2.27 -6.29 6.09
C THR A 68 -1.77 -4.86 6.26
N LEU A 69 -1.10 -4.26 5.26
CA LEU A 69 -0.65 -2.86 5.37
C LEU A 69 -1.80 -1.87 5.50
N TYR A 70 -2.92 -2.08 4.81
CA TYR A 70 -4.11 -1.25 4.93
C TYR A 70 -4.74 -1.36 6.33
N PHE A 71 -4.76 -2.55 6.91
CA PHE A 71 -5.21 -2.72 8.29
C PHE A 71 -4.27 -2.04 9.30
N ILE A 72 -2.96 -2.17 9.12
CA ILE A 72 -1.98 -1.46 9.96
C ILE A 72 -2.19 0.06 9.83
N LYS A 73 -2.38 0.58 8.62
CA LYS A 73 -2.69 1.99 8.39
C LYS A 73 -3.98 2.40 9.12
N ALA A 74 -5.04 1.60 9.04
CA ALA A 74 -6.30 1.89 9.74
C ALA A 74 -6.10 1.96 11.26
N LEU A 75 -5.30 1.05 11.85
CA LEU A 75 -4.96 1.08 13.27
C LEU A 75 -4.13 2.31 13.66
N LEU A 76 -3.16 2.71 12.82
CA LEU A 76 -2.36 3.91 13.06
C LEU A 76 -3.21 5.19 12.97
N ASN A 77 -4.15 5.24 12.03
CA ASN A 77 -5.11 6.34 11.92
C ASN A 77 -6.03 6.39 13.14
N LEU A 78 -6.52 5.24 13.61
CA LEU A 78 -7.33 5.13 14.83
C LEU A 78 -6.54 5.63 16.06
N ARG A 79 -5.26 5.29 16.16
CA ARG A 79 -4.38 5.83 17.21
C ARG A 79 -4.29 7.36 17.13
N GLY A 80 -4.19 7.92 15.92
CA GLY A 80 -4.18 9.37 15.71
C GLY A 80 -5.48 10.05 16.18
N TYR A 81 -6.61 9.39 15.95
CA TYR A 81 -7.91 9.81 16.49
C TYR A 81 -7.93 9.77 18.03
N MET A 82 -7.50 8.65 18.63
CA MET A 82 -7.46 8.49 20.09
C MET A 82 -6.56 9.52 20.78
N HIS A 83 -5.41 9.84 20.18
CA HIS A 83 -4.47 10.82 20.69
C HIS A 83 -4.94 12.28 20.46
N ARG A 84 -6.13 12.49 19.88
CA ARG A 84 -6.70 13.82 19.54
C ARG A 84 -5.78 14.68 18.65
N VAL A 85 -4.92 14.03 17.86
CA VAL A 85 -4.04 14.69 16.88
C VAL A 85 -4.68 14.69 15.49
N TRP A 86 -5.80 13.98 15.34
CA TRP A 86 -6.55 13.92 14.10
C TRP A 86 -7.09 15.30 13.75
N LYS A 87 -6.60 15.82 12.62
CA LYS A 87 -7.12 17.01 11.94
C LYS A 87 -7.25 16.65 10.46
N PRO A 88 -8.34 17.07 9.78
CA PRO A 88 -8.46 16.92 8.33
C PRO A 88 -7.23 17.51 7.63
N GLY A 89 -6.60 16.74 6.74
CA GLY A 89 -5.38 17.14 6.03
C GLY A 89 -4.06 17.00 6.81
N VAL A 90 -4.08 16.54 8.08
CA VAL A 90 -2.86 16.37 8.90
C VAL A 90 -2.46 14.90 9.07
N ILE A 91 -3.43 13.99 9.16
CA ILE A 91 -3.18 12.54 9.13
C ILE A 91 -3.40 12.07 7.70
N GLU A 92 -2.46 12.45 6.85
CA GLU A 92 -2.38 12.01 5.46
C GLU A 92 -1.06 11.27 5.23
N ASP A 93 -0.96 10.53 4.14
CA ASP A 93 0.27 9.80 3.79
C ASP A 93 1.35 10.74 3.18
N PHE A 94 1.50 11.95 3.71
CA PHE A 94 2.42 12.97 3.21
C PHE A 94 3.65 13.15 4.10
N GLY A 95 4.78 13.49 3.48
CA GLY A 95 5.95 14.06 4.14
C GLY A 95 6.02 15.57 3.89
N MET A 96 6.77 16.29 4.72
CA MET A 96 7.09 17.69 4.49
C MET A 96 8.40 17.78 3.68
N PRO A 97 8.35 18.16 2.39
CA PRO A 97 9.55 18.29 1.58
C PRO A 97 10.38 19.48 2.04
N ARG A 98 11.69 19.27 2.15
CA ARG A 98 12.68 20.31 2.43
C ARG A 98 13.36 20.78 1.13
N PRO A 99 13.95 21.98 1.11
CA PRO A 99 14.66 22.50 -0.06
C PRO A 99 15.80 21.60 -0.56
N ASP A 100 16.36 20.76 0.30
CA ASP A 100 17.41 19.78 -0.01
C ASP A 100 16.88 18.48 -0.66
N GLY A 101 15.56 18.39 -0.90
CA GLY A 101 14.89 17.22 -1.46
C GLY A 101 14.65 16.08 -0.47
N THR A 102 14.88 16.30 0.83
CA THR A 102 14.55 15.34 1.90
C THR A 102 13.14 15.56 2.44
N LEU A 103 12.60 14.57 3.15
CA LEU A 103 11.29 14.58 3.77
C LEU A 103 11.41 14.60 5.29
N ASP A 104 10.63 15.47 5.91
CA ASP A 104 10.33 15.45 7.33
C ASP A 104 8.95 14.84 7.62
N SER A 105 8.79 14.34 8.84
CA SER A 105 7.49 13.90 9.33
C SER A 105 6.71 15.11 9.83
N PRO A 106 5.46 15.35 9.36
CA PRO A 106 4.65 16.49 9.79
C PRO A 106 4.26 16.42 11.27
N LEU A 107 4.35 15.23 11.86
CA LEU A 107 3.94 14.95 13.24
C LEU A 107 5.09 14.32 14.04
N GLU A 108 5.15 14.62 15.34
CA GLU A 108 6.09 13.98 16.28
C GLU A 108 5.77 12.49 16.52
N GLY A 109 4.50 12.08 16.39
CA GLY A 109 4.05 10.69 16.52
C GLY A 109 3.98 9.90 15.21
N ILE A 110 3.78 8.58 15.28
CA ILE A 110 3.59 7.69 14.12
C ILE A 110 2.10 7.39 13.98
N TYR A 111 1.49 7.91 12.92
CA TYR A 111 0.05 7.83 12.66
C TYR A 111 -0.29 7.34 11.24
N THR A 112 0.69 7.28 10.36
CA THR A 112 0.58 6.65 9.04
C THR A 112 1.81 5.80 8.80
N LEU A 113 1.73 4.88 7.83
CA LEU A 113 2.89 4.08 7.41
C LEU A 113 4.00 4.99 6.87
N THR A 114 3.65 6.05 6.15
CA THR A 114 4.60 7.05 5.63
C THR A 114 5.39 7.71 6.76
N HIS A 115 4.73 8.13 7.85
CA HIS A 115 5.42 8.72 9.01
C HIS A 115 6.36 7.71 9.69
N ALA A 116 5.97 6.44 9.77
CA ALA A 116 6.79 5.38 10.33
C ALA A 116 8.08 5.21 9.51
N VAL A 117 7.95 5.13 8.19
CA VAL A 117 9.08 4.90 7.28
C VAL A 117 10.00 6.12 7.18
N ILE A 118 9.47 7.34 7.14
CA ILE A 118 10.29 8.57 7.17
C ILE A 118 11.15 8.57 8.44
N LYS A 119 10.56 8.30 9.62
CA LYS A 119 11.31 8.27 10.89
C LYS A 119 12.34 7.15 10.94
N LEU A 120 11.99 5.98 10.41
CA LEU A 120 12.93 4.86 10.29
C LEU A 120 14.14 5.26 9.43
N LEU A 121 13.92 5.81 8.24
CA LEU A 121 14.99 6.23 7.33
C LEU A 121 15.85 7.34 7.95
N LYS A 122 15.23 8.33 8.60
CA LYS A 122 15.97 9.37 9.32
C LYS A 122 16.82 8.81 10.47
N ARG A 123 16.35 7.78 11.18
CA ARG A 123 17.14 7.10 12.23
C ARG A 123 18.31 6.30 11.68
N LEU A 124 18.15 5.67 10.52
CA LEU A 124 19.17 4.79 9.93
C LEU A 124 20.21 5.54 9.08
N LYS A 125 19.76 6.55 8.32
CA LYS A 125 20.56 7.25 7.30
C LYS A 125 20.71 8.76 7.57
N GLY A 126 20.01 9.31 8.57
CA GLY A 126 19.97 10.75 8.86
C GLY A 126 19.03 11.55 7.96
N SER A 127 18.58 10.99 6.83
CA SER A 127 17.66 11.63 5.88
C SER A 127 16.70 10.61 5.27
N ALA A 128 15.58 11.10 4.73
CA ALA A 128 14.61 10.30 4.00
C ALA A 128 14.24 11.05 2.71
N ARG A 129 14.22 10.39 1.56
CA ARG A 129 13.69 10.95 0.30
C ARG A 129 12.42 10.22 -0.12
N GLU A 130 11.55 10.88 -0.89
CA GLU A 130 10.28 10.29 -1.33
C GLU A 130 10.44 8.93 -2.03
N PRO A 131 11.36 8.75 -3.01
CA PRO A 131 11.54 7.44 -3.65
C PRO A 131 12.00 6.35 -2.69
N GLU A 132 12.77 6.71 -1.66
CA GLU A 132 13.26 5.76 -0.65
C GLU A 132 12.13 5.31 0.27
N VAL A 133 11.27 6.24 0.69
CA VAL A 133 10.08 5.94 1.49
C VAL A 133 9.15 5.01 0.73
N VAL A 134 8.87 5.32 -0.54
CA VAL A 134 8.04 4.48 -1.42
C VAL A 134 8.68 3.11 -1.62
N ALA A 135 9.99 3.04 -1.89
CA ALA A 135 10.70 1.77 -2.08
C ALA A 135 10.62 0.87 -0.83
N VAL A 136 10.76 1.42 0.38
CA VAL A 136 10.62 0.65 1.62
C VAL A 136 9.20 0.13 1.80
N ILE A 137 8.17 0.96 1.55
CA ILE A 137 6.77 0.53 1.64
C ILE A 137 6.48 -0.58 0.62
N LEU A 138 6.96 -0.44 -0.63
CA LEU A 138 6.82 -1.46 -1.66
C LEU A 138 7.54 -2.76 -1.30
N ALA A 139 8.75 -2.67 -0.71
CA ALA A 139 9.50 -3.84 -0.27
C ALA A 139 8.77 -4.58 0.86
N ILE A 140 8.19 -3.85 1.82
CA ILE A 140 7.37 -4.45 2.89
C ILE A 140 6.12 -5.11 2.29
N GLN A 141 5.42 -4.44 1.37
CA GLN A 141 4.23 -5.01 0.71
C GLN A 141 4.59 -6.25 -0.12
N ALA A 142 5.72 -6.26 -0.82
CA ALA A 142 6.20 -7.41 -1.58
C ALA A 142 6.53 -8.59 -0.65
N ALA A 143 7.18 -8.33 0.50
CA ALA A 143 7.47 -9.36 1.50
C ALA A 143 6.18 -9.97 2.08
N ILE A 144 5.19 -9.13 2.43
CA ILE A 144 3.86 -9.59 2.86
C ILE A 144 3.21 -10.43 1.76
N GLY A 145 3.22 -9.96 0.52
CA GLY A 145 2.65 -10.69 -0.62
C GLY A 145 3.27 -12.07 -0.81
N LEU A 146 4.59 -12.17 -0.67
CA LEU A 146 5.31 -13.44 -0.75
C LEU A 146 4.95 -14.38 0.40
N ILE A 147 4.96 -13.86 1.64
CA ILE A 147 4.59 -14.65 2.83
C ILE A 147 3.16 -15.19 2.69
N VAL A 148 2.21 -14.33 2.33
CA VAL A 148 0.80 -14.69 2.14
C VAL A 148 0.65 -15.73 1.04
N LEU A 149 1.36 -15.59 -0.08
CA LEU A 149 1.36 -16.59 -1.16
C LEU A 149 1.90 -17.95 -0.68
N ILE A 150 2.98 -17.97 0.10
CA ILE A 150 3.54 -19.21 0.66
C ILE A 150 2.57 -19.88 1.63
N LEU A 151 1.94 -19.10 2.54
CA LEU A 151 0.95 -19.62 3.48
C LEU A 151 -0.25 -20.22 2.74
N ALA A 152 -0.72 -19.55 1.70
CA ALA A 152 -1.82 -20.00 0.87
C ALA A 152 -1.48 -21.27 0.06
N ALA A 153 -0.25 -21.37 -0.45
CA ALA A 153 0.25 -22.58 -1.12
C ALA A 153 0.35 -23.79 -0.16
N LYS A 154 0.60 -23.54 1.13
CA LYS A 154 0.58 -24.56 2.20
C LYS A 154 -0.84 -24.91 2.68
N GLY A 155 -1.89 -24.30 2.13
CA GLY A 155 -3.28 -24.53 2.54
C GLY A 155 -3.67 -23.88 3.87
N LEU A 156 -2.86 -22.95 4.39
CA LEU A 156 -3.15 -22.22 5.63
C LEU A 156 -4.10 -21.02 5.41
N LEU A 157 -4.31 -20.63 4.16
CA LEU A 157 -5.20 -19.55 3.72
C LEU A 157 -6.13 -20.02 2.60
#